data_AF-A0A929KV51-F1
#
_entry.id   AF-A0A929KV51-F1
#
_cell.length_a   1.000
_cell.length_b   1.000
_cell.length_c   1.000
_cell.angle_alpha   90.00
_cell.angle_beta   90.00
_cell.angle_gamma   90.00
#
_symmetry.space_group_name_H-M   'P 1'
#
loop_
_entity.id
_entity.type
_entity.pdbx_description
1 polymer ?
#
loop_
_entity_poly.entity_id
_entity_poly.type
_entity_poly.pdbx_seq_one_letter_code
_entity_poly.pdbx_strand_id
1 'polypeptide(L)'
;MRPIDDVKNWMTMFRWIVKLIRDEYGIEESRLTRHAQLESELGLSIEQVEEMLQIIAGSFTIRFPDGTLNEVLKLEELCMLASWLKGLYKHPEFLSDGFTATCRAQNPAAMAA
;
A
#
# COMPACT_ATOMS: atom_id res chain seq x y z
N MET A 1 12.71 9.09 8.80
CA MET A 1 11.40 8.41 8.92
C MET A 1 10.32 9.46 8.72
N ARG A 2 9.45 9.29 7.72
CA ARG A 2 8.38 10.26 7.45
C ARG A 2 7.33 10.22 8.57
N PRO A 3 6.79 11.36 9.04
CA PRO A 3 5.74 11.36 10.06
C PRO A 3 4.51 10.55 9.61
N ILE A 4 3.91 9.82 10.54
CA ILE A 4 2.70 8.99 10.32
C ILE A 4 1.51 9.44 11.18
N ASP A 5 1.70 10.42 12.07
CA ASP A 5 0.72 10.82 13.09
C ASP A 5 -0.61 11.35 12.51
N ASP A 6 -0.54 11.88 11.29
CA ASP A 6 -1.70 12.39 10.55
C ASP A 6 -2.43 11.29 9.75
N VAL A 7 -1.93 10.06 9.73
CA VAL A 7 -2.52 8.94 9.00
C VAL A 7 -3.55 8.22 9.86
N LYS A 8 -4.82 8.59 9.67
CA LYS A 8 -5.95 8.16 10.50
C LYS A 8 -7.02 7.38 9.73
N ASN A 9 -6.93 7.35 8.41
CA ASN A 9 -7.85 6.65 7.51
C ASN A 9 -7.20 6.43 6.13
N TRP A 10 -7.89 5.67 5.28
CA TRP A 10 -7.50 5.40 3.90
C TRP A 10 -7.11 6.65 3.09
N MET A 11 -7.83 7.77 3.20
CA MET A 11 -7.51 8.98 2.42
C MET A 11 -6.20 9.61 2.87
N THR A 12 -5.94 9.63 4.18
CA THR A 12 -4.66 10.12 4.72
C THR A 12 -3.50 9.17 4.41
N MET A 13 -3.75 7.85 4.36
CA MET A 13 -2.76 6.86 3.90
C MET A 13 -2.44 7.06 2.41
N PHE A 14 -3.47 7.26 1.58
CA PHE A 14 -3.30 7.53 0.15
C PHE A 14 -2.40 8.75 -0.08
N ARG A 15 -2.68 9.86 0.61
CA ARG A 15 -1.83 11.07 0.53
C ARG A 15 -0.40 10.82 0.99
N TRP A 16 -0.20 9.97 2.00
CA TRP A 16 1.12 9.62 2.49
C TRP A 16 1.91 8.80 1.46
N ILE A 17 1.28 7.82 0.83
CA ILE A 17 1.89 6.97 -0.22
C ILE A 17 2.15 7.79 -1.49
N VAL A 18 1.23 8.67 -1.91
CA VAL A 18 1.46 9.60 -3.04
C VAL A 18 2.70 10.45 -2.80
N LYS A 19 2.85 11.02 -1.60
CA LYS A 19 4.08 11.76 -1.23
C LYS A 19 5.30 10.86 -1.24
N LEU A 20 5.19 9.59 -0.85
CA LEU A 20 6.30 8.62 -0.92
C LEU A 20 6.79 8.48 -2.33
N ILE A 21 5.87 8.18 -3.24
CA ILE A 21 6.22 7.90 -4.61
C ILE A 21 6.82 9.13 -5.30
N ARG A 22 6.26 10.31 -5.02
CA ARG A 22 6.78 11.58 -5.53
C ARG A 22 8.19 11.88 -5.01
N ASP A 23 8.40 11.76 -3.70
CA ASP A 23 9.65 12.21 -3.07
C ASP A 23 10.80 11.22 -3.32
N GLU A 24 10.54 9.91 -3.34
CA GLU A 24 11.59 8.87 -3.49
C GLU A 24 11.86 8.52 -4.96
N TYR A 25 10.83 8.52 -5.82
CA TYR A 25 10.97 8.08 -7.22
C TYR A 25 10.82 9.22 -8.24
N GLY A 26 10.60 10.46 -7.79
CA GLY A 26 10.52 11.64 -8.65
C GLY A 26 9.33 11.65 -9.61
N ILE A 27 8.28 10.85 -9.33
CA ILE A 27 7.08 10.78 -10.18
C ILE A 27 6.20 12.00 -9.93
N GLU A 28 5.81 12.67 -11.03
CA GLU A 28 4.95 13.86 -10.97
C GLU A 28 3.56 13.55 -10.38
N GLU A 29 3.09 14.44 -9.49
CA GLU A 29 1.81 14.27 -8.78
C GLU A 29 0.61 14.19 -9.74
N SER A 30 0.69 14.80 -10.92
CA SER A 30 -0.31 14.71 -11.99
C SER A 30 -0.52 13.28 -12.51
N ARG A 31 0.50 12.41 -12.39
CA ARG A 31 0.44 10.99 -12.79
C ARG A 31 -0.07 10.08 -11.67
N LEU A 32 -0.02 10.52 -10.42
CA LEU A 32 -0.39 9.73 -9.23
C LEU A 32 -1.91 9.67 -9.02
N THR A 33 -2.60 9.12 -10.01
CA THR A 33 -4.05 8.91 -9.97
C THR A 33 -4.39 7.58 -9.32
N ARG A 34 -5.61 7.43 -8.78
CA ARG A 34 -6.05 6.21 -8.09
C ARG A 34 -5.88 4.94 -8.92
N HIS A 35 -6.18 5.05 -10.22
CA HIS A 35 -6.18 3.91 -11.12
C HIS A 35 -4.85 3.68 -11.84
N ALA A 36 -3.84 4.53 -11.57
CA ALA A 36 -2.53 4.39 -12.19
C ALA A 36 -1.90 3.04 -11.80
N GLN A 37 -1.50 2.28 -12.82
CA GLN A 37 -0.73 1.05 -12.68
C GLN A 37 0.70 1.36 -12.25
N LEU A 38 1.18 0.66 -11.22
CA LEU A 38 2.49 0.91 -10.61
C LEU A 38 3.64 0.74 -11.62
N GLU A 39 3.62 -0.32 -12.40
CA GLU A 39 4.69 -0.61 -13.36
C GLU A 39 4.47 0.11 -14.70
N SER A 40 3.33 -0.13 -15.35
CA SER A 40 3.11 0.30 -16.73
C SER A 40 2.82 1.80 -16.89
N GLU A 41 2.17 2.42 -15.90
CA GLU A 41 1.79 3.84 -15.98
C GLU A 41 2.68 4.73 -15.12
N LEU A 42 3.13 4.30 -13.94
CA LEU A 42 4.03 5.08 -13.10
C LEU A 42 5.51 4.81 -13.43
N GLY A 43 5.82 3.69 -14.10
CA GLY A 43 7.19 3.35 -14.51
C GLY A 43 8.05 2.82 -13.37
N LEU A 44 7.44 2.33 -12.28
CA LEU A 44 8.18 1.71 -11.18
C LEU A 44 8.64 0.31 -11.60
N SER A 45 9.90 -0.02 -11.37
CA SER A 45 10.36 -1.40 -11.48
C SER A 45 9.85 -2.25 -10.32
N ILE A 46 9.82 -3.56 -10.48
CA ILE A 46 9.49 -4.52 -9.40
C ILE A 46 10.32 -4.23 -8.15
N GLU A 47 11.64 -4.04 -8.29
CA GLU A 47 12.55 -3.73 -7.18
C GLU A 47 12.15 -2.44 -6.44
N GLN A 48 11.73 -1.40 -7.18
CA GLN A 48 11.25 -0.15 -6.57
C GLN A 48 9.92 -0.35 -5.84
N VAL A 49 9.01 -1.17 -6.38
CA VAL A 49 7.76 -1.49 -5.69
C VAL A 49 8.04 -2.29 -4.41
N GLU A 50 8.97 -3.24 -4.44
CA GLU A 50 9.39 -3.99 -3.25
C GLU A 50 10.00 -3.08 -2.19
N GLU A 51 10.91 -2.17 -2.57
CA GLU A 51 11.48 -1.16 -1.67
C GLU A 51 10.38 -0.29 -1.06
N MET A 52 9.43 0.17 -1.87
CA MET A 52 8.29 0.96 -1.41
C MET A 52 7.47 0.18 -0.37
N LEU A 53 7.20 -1.11 -0.59
CA LEU A 53 6.51 -1.97 0.37
C LEU A 53 7.30 -2.08 1.69
N GLN A 54 8.63 -2.17 1.65
CA GLN A 54 9.47 -2.17 2.85
C GLN A 54 9.38 -0.84 3.62
N ILE A 55 9.39 0.30 2.91
CA ILE A 55 9.25 1.62 3.54
C ILE A 55 7.89 1.75 4.22
N ILE A 56 6.81 1.33 3.57
CA ILE A 56 5.46 1.35 4.14
C ILE A 56 5.37 0.39 5.33
N ALA A 57 5.88 -0.83 5.20
CA ALA A 57 5.90 -1.84 6.27
C ALA A 57 6.62 -1.33 7.52
N GLY A 58 7.82 -0.78 7.35
CA GLY A 58 8.60 -0.20 8.44
C GLY A 58 7.93 1.02 9.07
N SER A 59 7.31 1.88 8.25
CA SER A 59 6.64 3.10 8.74
C SER A 59 5.40 2.80 9.56
N PHE A 60 4.57 1.84 9.14
CA PHE A 60 3.30 1.54 9.79
C PHE A 60 3.33 0.31 10.69
N THR A 61 4.47 -0.38 10.79
CA THR A 61 4.62 -1.64 11.54
C THR A 61 3.60 -2.69 11.07
N ILE A 62 3.46 -2.82 9.74
CA ILE A 62 2.63 -3.82 9.07
C ILE A 62 3.52 -4.79 8.30
N ARG A 63 2.97 -5.93 7.89
CA ARG A 63 3.65 -6.96 7.10
C ARG A 63 2.89 -7.21 5.80
N PHE A 64 3.56 -7.02 4.68
CA PHE A 64 3.06 -7.47 3.38
C PHE A 64 3.47 -8.93 3.18
N PRO A 65 2.54 -9.87 2.95
CA PRO A 65 2.90 -11.26 2.65
C PRO A 65 3.59 -11.41 1.30
N ASP A 66 4.26 -12.54 1.12
CA ASP A 66 4.75 -12.95 -0.19
C ASP A 66 3.60 -12.99 -1.22
N GLY A 67 3.90 -12.63 -2.46
CA GLY A 67 2.90 -12.56 -3.53
C GLY A 67 2.03 -11.29 -3.50
N THR A 68 2.33 -10.30 -2.65
CA THR A 68 1.63 -8.99 -2.66
C THR A 68 1.58 -8.36 -4.06
N LEU A 69 2.67 -8.47 -4.84
CA LEU A 69 2.75 -7.92 -6.19
C LEU A 69 1.88 -8.66 -7.23
N ASN A 70 1.40 -9.87 -6.90
CA ASN A 70 0.45 -10.59 -7.74
C ASN A 70 -0.99 -10.07 -7.56
N GLU A 71 -1.27 -9.43 -6.43
CA GLU A 71 -2.62 -8.97 -6.04
C GLU A 71 -2.78 -7.45 -6.25
N VAL A 72 -1.69 -6.69 -6.18
CA VAL A 72 -1.68 -5.23 -6.21
C VAL A 72 -1.03 -4.73 -7.49
N LEU A 73 -1.83 -4.11 -8.37
CA LEU A 73 -1.37 -3.57 -9.64
C LEU A 73 -1.49 -2.05 -9.70
N LYS A 74 -2.43 -1.47 -8.93
CA LYS A 74 -2.76 -0.03 -8.96
C LYS A 74 -2.38 0.68 -7.66
N LEU A 75 -2.19 1.98 -7.76
CA LEU A 75 -1.92 2.85 -6.62
C LEU A 75 -3.03 2.78 -5.54
N GLU A 76 -4.31 2.81 -5.93
CA GLU A 76 -5.43 2.69 -4.99
C GLU A 76 -5.45 1.33 -4.28
N GLU A 77 -5.16 0.24 -4.99
CA GLU A 77 -5.11 -1.12 -4.43
C GLU A 77 -4.02 -1.22 -3.35
N LEU A 78 -2.82 -0.68 -3.62
CA LEU A 78 -1.74 -0.58 -2.65
C LEU A 78 -2.17 0.18 -1.39
N CYS A 79 -2.82 1.32 -1.58
CA CYS A 79 -3.26 2.18 -0.49
C CYS A 79 -4.39 1.52 0.33
N MET A 80 -5.33 0.83 -0.31
CA MET A 80 -6.39 0.07 0.34
C MET A 80 -5.81 -1.08 1.15
N LEU A 81 -4.88 -1.86 0.57
CA LEU A 81 -4.20 -2.95 1.27
C LEU A 81 -3.46 -2.43 2.50
N ALA A 82 -2.57 -1.44 2.34
CA ALA A 82 -1.81 -0.88 3.46
C ALA A 82 -2.72 -0.33 4.58
N SER A 83 -3.82 0.31 4.19
CA SER A 83 -4.81 0.83 5.16
C SER A 83 -5.53 -0.30 5.90
N TRP A 84 -5.97 -1.35 5.20
CA TRP A 84 -6.64 -2.49 5.81
C TRP A 84 -5.70 -3.28 6.73
N LEU A 85 -4.46 -3.53 6.30
CA LEU A 85 -3.44 -4.17 7.15
C LEU A 85 -3.18 -3.39 8.44
N LYS A 86 -3.30 -2.06 8.39
CA LYS A 86 -3.18 -1.19 9.56
C LYS A 86 -4.47 -1.04 10.38
N GLY A 87 -5.59 -1.60 9.93
CA GLY A 87 -6.90 -1.46 10.56
C GLY A 87 -7.58 -0.10 10.34
N LEU A 88 -7.16 0.64 9.30
CA LEU A 88 -7.67 1.97 8.93
C LEU A 88 -8.67 1.93 7.76
N TYR A 89 -9.00 0.74 7.28
CA TYR A 89 -9.90 0.52 6.16
C TYR A 89 -10.50 -0.89 6.21
N LYS A 90 -11.67 -1.07 5.57
CA LYS A 90 -12.33 -2.37 5.44
C LYS A 90 -11.53 -3.33 4.55
N HIS A 91 -11.82 -4.63 4.64
CA HIS A 91 -11.26 -5.65 3.75
C HIS A 91 -11.46 -5.30 2.26
N PRO A 92 -10.39 -5.30 1.44
CA PRO A 92 -10.49 -5.05 -0.01
C PRO A 92 -11.04 -6.26 -0.78
N GLU A 93 -12.03 -6.01 -1.66
CA GLU A 93 -12.73 -7.07 -2.42
C GLU A 93 -11.89 -7.69 -3.55
N PHE A 94 -10.79 -7.06 -3.97
CA PHE A 94 -9.94 -7.56 -5.06
C PHE A 94 -8.97 -8.66 -4.63
N LEU A 95 -8.78 -8.86 -3.32
CA LEU A 95 -7.82 -9.81 -2.79
C LEU A 95 -8.35 -11.24 -2.86
N SER A 96 -7.49 -12.18 -3.24
CA SER A 96 -7.82 -13.61 -3.14
C SER A 96 -8.00 -14.06 -1.68
N ASP A 97 -8.80 -15.12 -1.48
CA ASP A 97 -9.07 -15.68 -0.14
C ASP A 97 -7.80 -16.19 0.55
N GLY A 98 -6.91 -16.84 -0.20
CA GLY A 98 -5.65 -17.38 0.31
C GLY A 98 -4.68 -16.29 0.78
N PHE A 99 -4.57 -15.21 0.00
CA PHE A 99 -3.77 -14.05 0.38
C PHE A 99 -4.38 -13.34 1.60
N THR A 100 -5.71 -13.15 1.59
CA THR A 100 -6.46 -12.54 2.71
C THR A 100 -6.21 -13.25 4.03
N ALA A 101 -6.22 -14.59 4.04
CA ALA A 101 -5.92 -15.38 5.23
C ALA A 101 -4.51 -15.12 5.76
N THR A 102 -3.52 -15.03 4.86
CA THR A 102 -2.12 -14.76 5.22
C THR A 102 -1.94 -13.34 5.75
N CYS A 103 -2.58 -12.35 5.14
CA CYS A 103 -2.61 -10.97 5.62
C CYS A 103 -3.09 -10.88 7.07
N ARG A 104 -4.23 -11.51 7.38
CA ARG A 104 -4.81 -11.52 8.73
C ARG A 104 -3.92 -12.23 9.76
N ALA A 105 -3.29 -13.34 9.37
CA ALA A 105 -2.38 -14.07 10.24
C ALA A 105 -1.14 -13.25 10.62
N GLN A 106 -0.65 -12.40 9.69
CA GLN A 106 0.54 -11.57 9.91
C GLN A 106 0.22 -10.18 10.47
N ASN A 107 -1.03 -9.70 10.35
CA ASN A 107 -1.45 -8.36 10.73
C ASN A 107 -2.76 -8.43 11.55
N PRO A 108 -2.67 -8.51 12.89
CA PRO A 108 -3.85 -8.65 13.75
C PRO A 108 -4.87 -7.52 13.59
N ALA A 109 -4.43 -6.30 13.27
CA ALA A 109 -5.31 -5.15 13.06
C ALA A 109 -6.27 -5.35 11.87
N ALA A 110 -5.90 -6.16 10.88
CA ALA A 110 -6.73 -6.48 9.72
C ALA A 110 -7.93 -7.40 10.04
N MET A 111 -7.95 -8.03 11.23
CA MET A 111 -9.07 -8.86 11.68
C MET A 111 -10.23 -8.05 12.27
N ALA A 112 -9.94 -6.84 12.77
CA ALA A 112 -10.90 -5.98 13.47
C ALA A 112 -11.61 -4.97 12.55
N ALA A 113 -11.25 -4.94 11.26
CA ALA A 113 -11.65 -3.94 10.28
C ALA A 113 -12.49 -4.51 9.13
#